data_AF-A0A450RUH8-F1
#
_entry.id   AF-A0A450RUH8-F1
#
_cell.length_a   1.000
_cell.length_b   1.000
_cell.length_c   1.000
_cell.angle_alpha   90.00
_cell.angle_beta   90.00
_cell.angle_gamma   90.00
#
_symmetry.space_group_name_H-M   'P 1'
#
loop_
_entity.id
_entity.type
_entity.pdbx_description
1 polymer ?
#
loop_
_entity_poly.entity_id
_entity_poly.type
_entity_poly.pdbx_seq_one_letter_code
_entity_poly.pdbx_strand_id
1 'polypeptide(L)'
;MNQELFQPNDRNVGSAKKITIIVYALQAASFFIGITFLIAIIINYVKKEDVQGTWLASHFRWQIRTFWFSILWNFIGVITVFTIGYPIFILTLVWTIYRIVKGWVRLADEKEMYV
;
A
#
# COMPACT_ATOMS: atom_id res chain seq x y z
N MET A 1 -14.35 32.95 -13.31
CA MET A 1 -13.52 31.85 -13.84
C MET A 1 -12.79 31.27 -12.64
N ASN A 2 -13.39 30.25 -12.01
CA ASN A 2 -13.11 29.88 -10.63
C ASN A 2 -11.95 28.88 -10.58
N GLN A 3 -10.73 29.37 -10.83
CA GLN A 3 -9.51 28.56 -10.85
C GLN A 3 -8.90 28.35 -9.45
N GLU A 4 -9.51 28.90 -8.40
CA GLU A 4 -9.07 28.73 -7.00
C GLU A 4 -9.64 27.48 -6.31
N LEU A 5 -10.49 26.68 -6.97
CA LEU A 5 -11.28 25.62 -6.33
C LEU A 5 -10.61 24.23 -6.21
N PHE A 6 -9.35 24.06 -6.63
CA PHE A 6 -8.70 22.74 -6.56
C PHE A 6 -7.19 22.81 -6.28
N GLN A 7 -6.75 23.77 -5.46
CA GLN A 7 -5.46 23.64 -4.78
C GLN A 7 -5.70 22.80 -3.52
N PRO A 8 -5.20 21.55 -3.45
CA PRO A 8 -5.34 20.78 -2.21
C PRO A 8 -4.61 21.57 -1.11
N ASN A 9 -5.37 22.04 -0.13
CA ASN A 9 -4.83 22.73 1.05
C ASN A 9 -3.65 21.91 1.61
N ASP A 10 -2.48 22.54 1.80
CA ASP A 10 -1.26 21.87 2.27
C ASP A 10 -1.49 21.05 3.56
N ARG A 11 -2.44 21.50 4.39
CA ARG A 11 -2.86 20.79 5.61
C ARG A 11 -3.50 19.42 5.31
N ASN A 12 -4.30 19.33 4.24
CA ASN A 12 -4.97 18.10 3.83
C ASN A 12 -3.96 17.11 3.24
N VAL A 13 -3.00 17.59 2.44
CA VAL A 13 -1.92 16.76 1.88
C VAL A 13 -1.03 16.20 3.00
N GLY A 14 -0.69 17.03 4.01
CA GLY A 14 0.08 16.58 5.17
C GLY A 14 -0.65 15.48 5.98
N SER A 15 -1.96 15.62 6.19
CA SER A 15 -2.78 14.61 6.86
C SER A 15 -2.83 13.31 6.04
N ALA A 16 -3.08 13.42 4.73
CA ALA A 16 -3.08 12.29 3.82
C ALA A 16 -1.73 11.56 3.80
N LYS A 17 -0.60 12.29 3.80
CA LYS A 17 0.75 11.70 3.87
C LYS A 17 0.92 10.88 5.15
N LYS A 18 0.47 11.38 6.31
CA LYS A 18 0.49 10.63 7.58
C LYS A 18 -0.32 9.34 7.49
N ILE A 19 -1.51 9.38 6.89
CA ILE A 19 -2.34 8.19 6.67
C ILE A 19 -1.59 7.19 5.77
N THR A 20 -0.98 7.63 4.67
CA THR A 20 -0.19 6.75 3.78
C THR A 20 0.96 6.07 4.52
N ILE A 21 1.66 6.79 5.40
CA ILE A 21 2.72 6.25 6.27
C ILE A 21 2.14 5.18 7.20
N ILE A 22 1.02 5.48 7.88
CA ILE A 22 0.35 4.52 8.78
C ILE A 22 -0.04 3.25 8.02
N VAL A 23 -0.55 3.36 6.79
CA VAL A 23 -0.90 2.19 5.98
C VAL A 23 0.34 1.34 5.71
N TYR A 24 1.48 1.91 5.31
CA TYR A 24 2.71 1.12 5.16
C TYR A 24 3.17 0.50 6.49
N ALA A 25 3.04 1.22 7.61
CA ALA A 25 3.38 0.71 8.94
C ALA A 25 2.53 -0.52 9.29
N LEU A 26 1.22 -0.45 9.04
CA LEU A 26 0.29 -1.55 9.29
C LEU A 26 0.57 -2.75 8.38
N GLN A 27 0.98 -2.51 7.12
CA GLN A 27 1.44 -3.56 6.21
C GLN A 27 2.75 -4.22 6.66
N ALA A 28 3.66 -3.47 7.29
CA ALA A 28 4.86 -4.06 7.88
C ALA A 28 4.53 -4.83 9.16
N ALA A 29 3.68 -4.27 10.03
CA ALA A 29 3.25 -4.92 11.28
C ALA A 29 2.51 -6.25 11.05
N SER A 30 1.94 -6.45 9.86
CA SER A 30 1.19 -7.68 9.58
C SER A 30 2.05 -8.93 9.51
N PHE A 31 3.37 -8.81 9.35
CA PHE A 31 4.25 -9.96 9.46
C PHE A 31 4.25 -10.59 10.87
N PHE A 32 3.82 -9.83 11.89
CA PHE A 32 3.73 -10.31 13.26
C PHE A 32 2.29 -10.57 13.70
N ILE A 33 1.35 -9.71 13.29
CA ILE A 33 -0.02 -9.70 13.84
C ILE A 33 -1.08 -10.15 12.80
N GLY A 34 -0.73 -10.21 11.51
CA GLY A 34 -1.61 -10.63 10.41
C GLY A 34 -2.77 -9.67 10.12
N ILE A 35 -3.68 -9.48 11.08
CA ILE A 35 -4.91 -8.69 10.95
C ILE A 35 -4.66 -7.22 10.60
N THR A 36 -3.49 -6.67 10.92
CA THR A 36 -3.14 -5.29 10.53
C THR A 36 -3.07 -5.11 9.01
N PHE A 37 -2.87 -6.18 8.23
CA PHE A 37 -2.91 -6.10 6.75
C PHE A 37 -4.32 -5.81 6.25
N LEU A 38 -5.33 -6.38 6.91
CA LEU A 38 -6.75 -6.12 6.63
C LEU A 38 -7.12 -4.68 7.01
N ILE A 39 -6.64 -4.21 8.17
CA ILE A 39 -6.85 -2.82 8.60
C ILE A 39 -6.23 -1.85 7.58
N ALA A 40 -5.02 -2.12 7.11
CA ALA A 40 -4.33 -1.29 6.11
C ALA A 40 -5.13 -1.17 4.79
N ILE A 41 -5.69 -2.28 4.29
CA ILE A 41 -6.48 -2.25 3.05
C ILE A 41 -7.83 -1.55 3.24
N ILE A 42 -8.47 -1.68 4.41
CA ILE A 42 -9.69 -0.94 4.73
C ILE A 42 -9.42 0.57 4.72
N ILE A 43 -8.36 1.02 5.40
CA ILE A 43 -7.97 2.44 5.40
C ILE A 43 -7.72 2.93 3.98
N ASN A 44 -7.01 2.15 3.15
CA ASN A 44 -6.79 2.49 1.75
C ASN A 44 -8.10 2.75 1.00
N TYR A 45 -9.10 1.89 1.14
CA TYR A 45 -10.37 2.07 0.44
C TYR A 45 -11.19 3.23 1.01
N VAL A 46 -11.27 3.36 2.33
CA VAL A 46 -12.02 4.44 3.00
C VAL A 46 -11.43 5.81 2.69
N LYS A 47 -10.11 5.93 2.63
CA LYS A 47 -9.39 7.20 2.40
C LYS A 47 -8.96 7.41 0.96
N LYS A 48 -9.40 6.56 0.03
CA LYS A 48 -9.01 6.61 -1.38
C LYS A 48 -9.43 7.91 -2.07
N GLU A 49 -10.61 8.44 -1.71
CA GLU A 49 -11.17 9.66 -2.30
C GLU A 49 -10.40 10.90 -1.81
N ASP A 50 -10.03 10.93 -0.53
CA ASP A 50 -9.26 12.01 0.10
C ASP A 50 -7.89 12.26 -0.56
N VAL A 51 -7.32 11.26 -1.24
CA VAL A 51 -6.01 11.37 -1.90
C VAL A 51 -6.11 11.58 -3.42
N GLN A 52 -7.31 11.59 -4.01
CA GLN A 52 -7.47 11.84 -5.45
C GLN A 52 -6.97 13.23 -5.83
N GLY A 53 -6.37 13.35 -7.02
CA GLY A 53 -5.77 14.60 -7.48
C GLY A 53 -4.45 14.96 -6.78
N THR A 54 -3.93 14.10 -5.90
CA THR A 54 -2.61 14.26 -5.27
C THR A 54 -1.66 13.14 -5.69
N TRP A 55 -0.36 13.38 -5.55
CA TRP A 55 0.70 12.40 -5.80
C TRP A 55 0.57 11.13 -4.93
N LEU A 56 -0.12 11.23 -3.78
CA LEU A 56 -0.37 10.14 -2.84
C LEU A 56 -1.36 9.08 -3.39
N ALA A 57 -2.18 9.43 -4.38
CA ALA A 57 -3.08 8.47 -5.04
C ALA A 57 -2.31 7.28 -5.64
N SER A 58 -1.09 7.52 -6.12
CA SER A 58 -0.21 6.48 -6.66
C SER A 58 0.25 5.49 -5.58
N HIS A 59 0.50 5.97 -4.35
CA HIS A 59 0.86 5.15 -3.20
C HIS A 59 -0.31 4.29 -2.72
N PHE A 60 -1.51 4.86 -2.60
CA PHE A 60 -2.71 4.10 -2.25
C PHE A 60 -2.94 2.95 -3.24
N ARG A 61 -2.81 3.23 -4.54
CA ARG A 61 -2.92 2.20 -5.58
C ARG A 61 -1.81 1.14 -5.45
N TRP A 62 -0.59 1.54 -5.11
CA TRP A 62 0.51 0.62 -4.85
C TRP A 62 0.23 -0.29 -3.65
N GLN A 63 -0.24 0.27 -2.53
CA GLN A 63 -0.56 -0.45 -1.30
C GLN A 63 -1.73 -1.42 -1.51
N ILE A 64 -2.80 -0.99 -2.20
CA ILE A 64 -3.95 -1.83 -2.57
C ILE A 64 -3.49 -3.02 -3.43
N ARG A 65 -2.67 -2.77 -4.46
CA ARG A 65 -2.14 -3.84 -5.31
C ARG A 65 -1.26 -4.82 -4.53
N THR A 66 -0.42 -4.30 -3.63
CA THR A 66 0.42 -5.16 -2.78
C THR A 66 -0.42 -6.11 -1.94
N PHE A 67 -1.54 -5.64 -1.38
CA PHE A 67 -2.49 -6.49 -0.66
C PHE A 67 -3.05 -7.60 -1.56
N TRP A 68 -3.69 -7.25 -2.67
CA TRP A 68 -4.38 -8.23 -3.51
C TRP A 68 -3.45 -9.24 -4.17
N PHE A 69 -2.28 -8.81 -4.63
CA PHE A 69 -1.29 -9.74 -5.17
C PHE A 69 -0.71 -10.63 -4.07
N SER A 70 -0.51 -10.13 -2.85
CA SER A 70 -0.09 -10.99 -1.74
C SER A 70 -1.12 -12.07 -1.46
N ILE A 71 -2.41 -11.73 -1.42
CA ILE A 71 -3.50 -12.71 -1.25
C ILE A 71 -3.51 -13.72 -2.40
N LEU A 72 -3.40 -13.25 -3.65
CA LEU A 72 -3.37 -14.12 -4.83
C LEU A 72 -2.22 -15.13 -4.77
N TRP A 73 -0.99 -14.67 -4.53
CA TRP A 73 0.18 -15.56 -4.51
C TRP A 73 0.18 -16.51 -3.32
N ASN A 74 -0.27 -16.06 -2.13
CA ASN A 74 -0.45 -16.97 -1.00
C ASN A 74 -1.52 -18.03 -1.31
N PHE A 75 -2.61 -17.66 -1.95
CA PHE A 75 -3.65 -18.61 -2.36
C PHE A 75 -3.10 -19.66 -3.35
N ILE A 76 -2.32 -19.24 -4.35
CA ILE A 76 -1.63 -20.16 -5.28
C ILE A 76 -0.65 -21.06 -4.51
N GLY A 77 0.10 -20.51 -3.56
CA GLY A 77 1.02 -21.26 -2.71
C GLY A 77 0.31 -22.34 -1.90
N VAL A 78 -0.88 -22.06 -1.36
CA VAL A 78 -1.72 -23.04 -0.63
C VAL A 78 -2.18 -24.16 -1.55
N ILE A 79 -2.68 -23.84 -2.75
CA ILE A 79 -3.13 -24.85 -3.73
C ILE A 79 -1.97 -25.77 -4.15
N THR A 80 -0.76 -25.21 -4.25
CA THR A 80 0.45 -25.91 -4.72
C THR A 80 1.36 -26.38 -3.59
N VAL A 81 0.88 -26.44 -2.34
CA VAL A 81 1.71 -26.66 -1.15
C VAL A 81 2.53 -27.95 -1.19
N PHE A 82 1.98 -29.03 -1.77
CA PHE A 82 2.67 -30.32 -1.89
C PHE A 82 3.72 -30.38 -3.02
N THR A 83 3.86 -29.32 -3.81
CA THR A 83 4.84 -29.24 -4.91
C THR A 83 5.75 -28.02 -4.76
N ILE A 84 5.32 -26.85 -5.26
CA ILE A 84 6.11 -25.62 -5.35
C ILE A 84 5.62 -24.50 -4.42
N GLY A 85 4.64 -24.78 -3.55
CA GLY A 85 4.03 -23.77 -2.70
C GLY A 85 5.00 -23.09 -1.72
N TYR A 86 5.95 -23.84 -1.15
CA TYR A 86 6.96 -23.27 -0.24
C TYR A 86 7.84 -22.18 -0.91
N PRO A 87 8.46 -22.43 -2.09
CA PRO A 87 9.09 -21.37 -2.87
C PRO A 87 8.18 -20.17 -3.12
N ILE A 88 6.90 -20.39 -3.44
CA ILE A 88 5.95 -19.30 -3.70
C ILE A 88 5.73 -18.45 -2.44
N PHE A 89 5.58 -19.06 -1.26
CA PHE A 89 5.44 -18.32 -0.01
C PHE A 89 6.68 -17.45 0.28
N ILE A 90 7.88 -17.98 0.10
CA ILE A 90 9.14 -17.25 0.32
C ILE A 90 9.24 -16.08 -0.67
N LEU A 91 9.00 -16.33 -1.96
CA LEU A 91 9.02 -15.29 -2.98
C LEU A 91 7.98 -14.21 -2.72
N THR A 92 6.77 -14.60 -2.29
CA THR A 92 5.70 -13.66 -1.94
C THR A 92 6.10 -12.82 -0.73
N LEU A 93 6.69 -13.41 0.30
CA LEU A 93 7.18 -12.71 1.48
C LEU A 93 8.23 -11.66 1.11
N VAL A 94 9.28 -12.07 0.39
CA VAL A 94 10.36 -11.16 -0.05
C VAL A 94 9.81 -10.06 -0.95
N TRP A 95 8.93 -10.41 -1.90
CA TRP A 95 8.29 -9.45 -2.78
C TRP A 95 7.45 -8.43 -2.01
N THR A 96 6.66 -8.86 -1.03
CA THR A 96 5.84 -7.96 -0.20
C THR A 96 6.70 -7.02 0.64
N ILE A 97 7.78 -7.52 1.25
CA ILE A 97 8.75 -6.68 1.99
C ILE A 97 9.35 -5.63 1.04
N TYR A 98 9.86 -6.04 -0.12
CA TYR A 98 10.40 -5.13 -1.13
C TYR A 98 9.40 -4.04 -1.52
N ARG A 99 8.13 -4.43 -1.75
CA ARG A 99 7.07 -3.49 -2.13
C ARG A 99 6.79 -2.46 -1.06
N ILE A 100 6.76 -2.87 0.22
CA ILE A 100 6.54 -1.96 1.35
C ILE A 100 7.73 -1.00 1.47
N VAL A 101 8.96 -1.51 1.51
CA VAL A 101 10.18 -0.69 1.64
C VAL A 101 10.31 0.31 0.50
N LYS A 102 10.17 -0.14 -0.76
CA LYS A 102 10.24 0.75 -1.93
C LYS A 102 9.18 1.85 -1.87
N GLY A 103 7.96 1.49 -1.49
CA GLY A 103 6.86 2.43 -1.35
C GLY A 103 7.12 3.48 -0.28
N TRP A 104 7.64 3.03 0.87
CA TRP A 104 7.97 3.92 1.99
C TRP A 104 9.11 4.87 1.64
N VAL A 105 10.19 4.38 1.01
CA VAL A 105 11.31 5.21 0.59
C VAL A 105 10.86 6.30 -0.38
N ARG A 106 10.02 5.97 -1.36
CA ARG A 106 9.48 6.99 -2.29
C ARG A 106 8.57 8.01 -1.63
N LEU A 107 7.78 7.57 -0.65
CA LEU A 107 6.94 8.47 0.14
C LEU A 107 7.78 9.43 0.98
N ALA A 108 8.90 8.96 1.52
CA ALA A 108 9.87 9.78 2.26
C ALA A 108 10.56 10.80 1.35
N ASP A 109 10.88 10.41 0.12
CA ASP A 109 11.41 11.28 -0.93
C ASP A 109 10.38 12.27 -1.52
N GLU A 110 9.12 12.22 -1.09
CA GLU A 110 8.01 13.02 -1.63
C GLU A 110 7.79 12.83 -3.14
N LYS A 111 7.99 11.60 -3.62
CA LYS A 111 7.82 11.22 -5.03
C LYS A 111 6.63 10.32 -5.21
N GLU A 112 5.96 10.45 -6.36
CA GLU A 112 4.94 9.50 -6.80
C GLU A 112 5.49 8.08 -6.92
N MET A 113 4.62 7.09 -6.68
CA MET A 113 4.96 5.69 -6.92
C MET A 113 5.10 5.37 -8.41
N TYR A 114 4.26 6.00 -9.22
CA TYR A 114 4.19 5.88 -10.67
C TYR A 114 3.93 7.28 -11.22
N VAL A 115 4.68 7.65 -12.26
CA VAL A 115 4.39 8.81 -13.11
C VAL A 115 3.22 8.46 -14.03
#